data_AF-A0A517VMQ3-F1
#
_entry.id   AF-A0A517VMQ3-F1
#
_cell.length_a   1.000
_cell.length_b   1.000
_cell.length_c   1.000
_cell.angle_alpha   90.00
_cell.angle_beta   90.00
_cell.angle_gamma   90.00
#
_symmetry.space_group_name_H-M   'P 1'
#
loop_
_entity.id
_entity.type
_entity.pdbx_description
1 polymer ?
#
loop_
_entity_poly.entity_id
_entity_poly.type
_entity_poly.pdbx_seq_one_letter_code
_entity_poly.pdbx_strand_id
1 'polypeptide(L)'
;MVAGGKWRGHAICYHYDQGVWIYVDTGQPVEAWKERPCGECGLCDTPEGHDGCLGELFGVMNACCGHGDVADAYIQYPGDWIIQGQEAVDAINDLKRN
;
A
#
# COMPACT_ATOMS: atom_id res chain seq x y z
N MET A 1 -17.85 -6.48 11.26
CA MET A 1 -17.81 -6.22 9.80
C MET A 1 -16.97 -7.31 9.17
N VAL A 2 -17.35 -7.83 8.01
CA VAL A 2 -16.55 -8.85 7.30
C VAL A 2 -15.61 -8.12 6.34
N ALA A 3 -14.34 -8.53 6.29
CA ALA A 3 -13.37 -7.94 5.37
C ALA A 3 -13.80 -8.17 3.91
N GLY A 4 -13.78 -7.11 3.10
CA GLY A 4 -14.05 -7.14 1.67
C GLY A 4 -12.81 -6.89 0.80
N GLY A 5 -11.68 -6.55 1.42
CA GLY A 5 -10.40 -6.30 0.75
C GLY A 5 -9.30 -5.97 1.76
N LYS A 6 -8.13 -5.55 1.26
CA LYS A 6 -7.02 -5.05 2.06
C LYS A 6 -6.54 -3.68 1.53
N TRP A 7 -5.94 -2.90 2.42
CA TRP A 7 -5.30 -1.63 2.09
C TRP A 7 -4.12 -1.38 3.02
N ARG A 8 -2.92 -1.21 2.43
CA ARG A 8 -1.64 -1.08 3.18
C ARG A 8 -1.46 -2.17 4.25
N GLY A 9 -1.84 -3.41 3.95
CA GLY A 9 -1.75 -4.55 4.87
C GLY A 9 -2.90 -4.69 5.86
N HIS A 10 -3.83 -3.74 5.93
CA HIS A 10 -4.97 -3.80 6.86
C HIS A 10 -6.23 -4.30 6.18
N ALA A 11 -7.04 -5.09 6.89
CA ALA A 11 -8.35 -5.50 6.40
C ALA A 11 -9.29 -4.29 6.31
N ILE A 12 -9.99 -4.16 5.18
CA ILE A 12 -10.95 -3.09 4.94
C ILE A 12 -12.31 -3.66 4.54
N CYS A 13 -13.36 -2.88 4.77
CA CYS A 13 -14.71 -3.18 4.29
C CYS A 13 -15.41 -1.90 3.84
N TYR A 14 -16.36 -2.03 2.92
CA TYR A 14 -17.16 -0.90 2.45
C TYR A 14 -18.30 -0.60 3.42
N HIS A 15 -18.37 0.64 3.92
CA HIS A 15 -19.43 1.10 4.80
C HIS A 15 -20.56 1.74 3.99
N TYR A 16 -21.56 0.93 3.60
CA TYR A 16 -22.63 1.33 2.66
C TYR A 16 -23.36 2.63 3.03
N ASP A 17 -23.66 2.87 4.31
CA ASP A 17 -24.40 4.09 4.71
C ASP A 17 -23.58 5.38 4.55
N GLN A 18 -22.24 5.28 4.59
CA GLN A 18 -21.32 6.41 4.46
C GLN A 18 -20.71 6.50 3.06
N GLY A 19 -20.80 5.43 2.27
CA GLY A 19 -20.24 5.35 0.94
C GLY A 19 -18.70 5.30 0.90
N VAL A 20 -18.04 4.90 1.99
CA VAL A 20 -16.57 4.92 2.13
C VAL A 20 -16.01 3.55 2.49
N TRP A 21 -14.74 3.31 2.16
CA TRP A 21 -13.98 2.17 2.67
C TRP A 21 -13.43 2.52 4.06
N ILE A 22 -13.57 1.59 5.01
CA ILE A 22 -13.08 1.74 6.37
C ILE A 22 -12.18 0.57 6.76
N TYR A 23 -11.27 0.81 7.68
CA TYR A 23 -10.50 -0.24 8.35
C TYR A 23 -11.41 -1.04 9.27
N VAL A 24 -11.33 -2.37 9.19
CA VAL A 24 -12.21 -3.28 9.98
C VAL A 24 -11.95 -3.16 11.48
N ASP A 25 -10.71 -2.86 11.88
CA ASP A 25 -10.29 -2.83 13.28
C ASP A 25 -10.60 -1.50 13.99
N THR A 26 -10.49 -0.37 13.30
CA THR A 26 -10.71 0.96 13.89
C THR A 26 -12.03 1.61 13.47
N GLY A 27 -12.65 1.13 12.40
CA GLY A 27 -13.82 1.75 11.78
C GLY A 27 -13.54 3.12 11.14
N GLN A 28 -12.27 3.54 11.07
CA GLN A 28 -11.89 4.81 10.45
C GLN A 28 -11.82 4.69 8.92
N PRO A 29 -12.11 5.77 8.18
CA PRO A 29 -11.92 5.81 6.73
C PRO A 29 -10.48 5.50 6.33
N VAL A 30 -10.30 4.81 5.20
CA VAL A 30 -8.96 4.45 4.70
C VAL A 30 -8.12 5.69 4.38
N GLU A 31 -8.72 6.85 4.14
CA GLU A 31 -8.05 8.14 3.91
C GLU A 31 -7.26 8.62 5.14
N ALA A 32 -7.55 8.10 6.33
CA ALA A 32 -6.77 8.34 7.55
C ALA A 32 -5.42 7.58 7.57
N TRP A 33 -5.01 6.99 6.44
CA TRP A 33 -3.82 6.15 6.34
C TRP A 33 -2.49 6.85 6.65
N LYS A 34 -2.39 8.18 6.49
CA LYS A 34 -1.10 8.92 6.49
C LYS A 34 -0.27 8.74 7.76
N GLU A 35 -0.93 8.52 8.89
CA GLU A 35 -0.27 8.33 10.18
C GLU A 35 -0.26 6.84 10.61
N ARG A 36 -0.81 5.96 9.77
CA ARG A 36 -1.02 4.56 10.09
C ARG A 36 0.13 3.71 9.50
N PRO A 37 0.87 2.96 10.33
CA PRO A 37 1.88 2.05 9.82
C PRO A 37 1.25 0.94 8.98
N CYS A 38 2.04 0.35 8.08
CA CYS A 38 1.61 -0.83 7.34
C CYS A 38 1.20 -1.97 8.28
N GLY A 39 0.13 -2.69 7.94
CA GLY A 39 -0.42 -3.77 8.78
C GLY A 39 0.47 -5.00 8.90
N GLU A 40 1.41 -5.19 7.96
CA GLU A 40 2.34 -6.32 7.99
C GLU A 40 3.75 -5.89 8.47
N CYS A 41 4.29 -4.78 7.95
CA CYS A 41 5.63 -4.30 8.34
C CYS A 41 5.68 -3.58 9.68
N GLY A 42 4.58 -2.93 10.09
CA GLY A 42 4.58 -2.00 11.22
C GLY A 42 5.36 -0.69 10.98
N LEU A 43 5.78 -0.42 9.74
CA LEU A 43 6.55 0.78 9.39
C LEU A 43 5.64 1.94 8.98
N CYS A 44 5.91 3.12 9.52
CA CYS A 44 5.37 4.40 9.06
C CYS A 44 6.20 4.95 7.90
N ASP A 45 5.66 5.95 7.20
CA ASP A 45 6.38 6.66 6.15
C ASP A 45 7.71 7.23 6.69
N THR A 46 8.75 7.27 5.84
CA THR A 46 10.08 7.78 6.21
C THR A 46 10.02 9.28 6.48
N PRO A 47 11.03 9.88 7.17
CA PRO A 47 11.08 11.33 7.39
C PRO A 47 11.00 12.16 6.10
N GLU A 48 11.46 11.61 4.98
CA GLU A 48 11.43 12.21 3.64
C GLU A 48 10.04 12.08 2.98
N GLY A 49 9.12 11.31 3.57
CA GLY A 49 7.76 11.10 3.10
C GLY A 49 7.58 9.90 2.18
N HIS A 50 8.55 8.97 2.13
CA HIS A 50 8.41 7.74 1.35
C HIS A 50 7.66 6.66 2.11
N ASP A 51 6.99 5.73 1.41
CA ASP A 51 6.34 4.59 2.07
C ASP A 51 7.36 3.79 2.88
N GLY A 52 7.08 3.57 4.17
CA GLY A 52 8.03 2.90 5.08
C GLY A 52 8.39 1.47 4.69
N CYS A 53 7.52 0.78 3.95
CA CYS A 53 7.84 -0.55 3.46
C CYS A 53 8.83 -0.51 2.30
N LEU A 54 8.86 0.59 1.54
CA LEU A 54 9.62 0.72 0.31
C LEU A 54 10.91 1.53 0.47
N GLY A 55 10.83 2.65 1.18
CA GLY A 55 11.84 3.69 1.13
C GLY A 55 11.84 4.43 -0.21
N GLU A 56 12.95 5.09 -0.55
CA GLU A 56 13.15 5.72 -1.85
C GLU A 56 13.39 4.65 -2.93
N LEU A 57 12.66 4.73 -4.04
CA LEU A 57 12.86 3.87 -5.21
C LEU A 57 13.19 4.75 -6.43
N PHE A 58 14.42 4.62 -6.95
CA PHE A 58 14.86 5.47 -8.06
C PHE A 58 14.09 5.18 -9.35
N GLY A 59 13.66 6.25 -10.03
CA GLY A 59 12.91 6.15 -11.29
C GLY A 59 11.45 5.71 -11.13
N VAL A 60 10.96 5.55 -9.90
CA VAL A 60 9.57 5.21 -9.58
C VAL A 60 8.82 6.46 -9.20
N MET A 61 7.61 6.63 -9.74
CA MET A 61 6.72 7.74 -9.40
C MET A 61 5.85 7.41 -8.18
N ASN A 62 5.35 6.18 -8.11
CA ASN A 62 4.53 5.68 -7.01
C ASN A 62 4.61 4.15 -6.96
N ALA A 63 4.47 3.54 -5.77
CA ALA A 63 4.50 2.09 -5.65
C ALA A 63 3.82 1.61 -4.35
N CYS A 64 3.39 0.36 -4.35
CA CYS A 64 2.94 -0.37 -3.17
C CYS A 64 3.65 -1.72 -3.11
N CYS A 65 4.15 -2.09 -1.93
CA CYS A 65 4.81 -3.38 -1.70
C CYS A 65 3.88 -4.60 -1.81
N GLY A 66 2.55 -4.40 -1.81
CA GLY A 66 1.58 -5.50 -1.79
C GLY A 66 1.53 -6.27 -0.48
N HIS A 67 2.09 -5.73 0.61
CA HIS A 67 1.92 -6.35 1.91
C HIS A 67 0.44 -6.38 2.29
N GLY A 68 -0.06 -7.59 2.56
CA GLY A 68 -1.47 -7.90 2.75
C GLY A 68 -2.04 -8.71 1.59
N ASP A 69 -1.81 -8.28 0.35
CA ASP A 69 -2.25 -8.98 -0.86
C ASP A 69 -1.27 -8.67 -2.00
N VAL A 70 -0.62 -9.71 -2.54
CA VAL A 70 0.31 -9.56 -3.66
C VAL A 70 -0.38 -8.94 -4.87
N ALA A 71 -1.69 -9.17 -5.06
CA ALA A 71 -2.43 -8.56 -6.16
C ALA A 71 -2.51 -7.03 -6.06
N ASP A 72 -2.34 -6.46 -4.86
CA ASP A 72 -2.29 -5.01 -4.63
C ASP A 72 -0.89 -4.41 -4.83
N ALA A 73 0.13 -5.23 -5.07
CA ALA A 73 1.47 -4.73 -5.38
C ALA A 73 1.45 -4.01 -6.72
N TYR A 74 2.11 -2.85 -6.80
CA TYR A 74 2.30 -2.15 -8.06
C TYR A 74 3.53 -1.25 -8.04
N ILE A 75 4.06 -0.95 -9.23
CA ILE A 75 4.97 0.15 -9.49
C ILE A 75 4.39 0.97 -10.62
N GLN A 76 4.26 2.27 -10.42
CA GLN A 76 3.95 3.26 -11.43
C GLN A 76 5.22 4.04 -11.77
N TYR A 77 5.66 3.94 -13.02
CA TYR A 77 6.78 4.71 -13.56
C TYR A 77 6.28 6.02 -14.17
N PRO A 78 7.18 7.00 -14.40
CA PRO A 78 6.87 8.16 -15.23
C PRO A 78 6.32 7.75 -16.61
N GLY A 79 5.27 8.44 -17.08
CA GLY A 79 4.62 8.13 -18.36
C GLY A 79 3.50 7.08 -18.28
N ASP A 80 2.93 6.87 -17.08
CA ASP A 80 1.75 6.02 -16.81
C ASP A 80 1.94 4.53 -17.10
N TRP A 81 3.19 4.07 -17.21
CA TRP A 81 3.48 2.63 -17.23
C TRP A 81 3.33 2.05 -15.83
N ILE A 82 2.51 1.00 -15.71
CA ILE A 82 2.26 0.31 -14.43
C ILE A 82 2.57 -1.17 -14.60
N ILE A 83 3.33 -1.73 -13.65
CA ILE A 83 3.41 -3.17 -13.41
C ILE A 83 2.70 -3.49 -12.09
N GLN A 84 2.10 -4.67 -11.98
CA GLN A 84 1.30 -5.08 -10.82
C GLN A 84 1.56 -6.52 -10.41
N GLY A 85 1.08 -6.92 -9.23
CA GLY A 85 1.14 -8.30 -8.77
C GLY A 85 2.56 -8.75 -8.47
N GLN A 86 2.82 -10.05 -8.71
CA GLN A 86 4.13 -10.66 -8.44
C GLN A 86 5.26 -9.97 -9.21
N GLU A 87 5.02 -9.52 -10.45
CA GLU A 87 6.02 -8.80 -11.24
C GLU A 87 6.47 -7.50 -10.54
N ALA A 88 5.52 -6.77 -9.94
CA ALA A 88 5.84 -5.57 -9.16
C ALA A 88 6.64 -5.91 -7.90
N VAL A 89 6.26 -6.99 -7.20
CA VAL A 89 7.00 -7.46 -6.00
C VAL A 89 8.45 -7.78 -6.34
N ASP A 90 8.68 -8.52 -7.42
CA ASP A 90 10.01 -8.91 -7.85
C ASP A 90 10.86 -7.68 -8.22
N ALA A 91 10.29 -6.76 -9.00
CA ALA A 91 10.95 -5.50 -9.38
C ALA A 91 11.27 -4.61 -8.16
N ILE A 92 10.37 -4.51 -7.17
CA ILE A 92 10.63 -3.76 -5.92
C ILE A 92 11.81 -4.36 -5.16
N ASN A 93 11.88 -5.69 -5.07
CA ASN A 93 12.97 -6.37 -4.37
C ASN A 93 14.32 -6.12 -5.04
N ASP A 94 14.37 -6.07 -6.37
CA ASP A 94 15.58 -5.73 -7.11
C ASP A 94 15.97 -4.25 -6.92
N LEU A 95 15.00 -3.33 -6.96
CA LEU A 95 15.24 -1.90 -6.77
C LEU A 95 15.80 -1.57 -5.39
N LYS A 96 15.37 -2.27 -4.33
CA LYS A 96 15.84 -2.07 -2.96
C LYS A 96 17.25 -2.57 -2.67
N ARG A 97 17.78 -3.45 -3.53
CA ARG A 97 19.11 -4.07 -3.34
C ARG A 97 20.25 -3.27 -3.96
N ASN A 98 19.92 -2.27 -4.79
CA ASN A 98 20.86 -1.37 -5.45
C ASN A 98 20.94 -0.02 -4.73
#